data_AF-A0A2N7G8G0-F1
#
_entry.id   AF-A0A2N7G8G0-F1
#
_cell.length_a   1.000
_cell.length_b   1.000
_cell.length_c   1.000
_cell.angle_alpha   90.00
_cell.angle_beta   90.00
_cell.angle_gamma   90.00
#
_symmetry.space_group_name_H-M   'P 1'
#
loop_
_entity.id
_entity.type
_entity.pdbx_description
1 polymer ?
#
loop_
_entity_poly.entity_id
_entity_poly.type
_entity_poly.pdbx_seq_one_letter_code
_entity_poly.pdbx_strand_id
1 'polypeptide(L)'
;MDTRIQFRVDEETKRLAQKMAESQGRTLSDACRELTEQLAEQQRKTLSHDVWLTEQVNLAFEKFDTGKAVFVDHASAKSLMAERKARIRNRGKL
;
A
#
# COMPACT_ATOMS: atom_id res chain seq x y z
N MET A 1 -3.00 12.84 22.19
CA MET A 1 -2.52 11.85 23.17
C MET A 1 -1.06 11.60 22.84
N ASP A 2 -0.14 11.82 23.79
CA ASP A 2 1.28 11.57 23.58
C ASP A 2 1.60 10.12 24.00
N THR A 3 2.00 9.29 23.03
CA THR A 3 2.25 7.86 23.25
C THR A 3 3.74 7.61 23.19
N ARG A 4 4.33 7.15 24.30
CA ARG A 4 5.78 6.93 24.40
C ARG A 4 6.15 5.50 24.01
N ILE A 5 7.13 5.35 23.13
CA ILE A 5 7.72 4.07 22.74
C ILE A 5 9.11 3.94 23.39
N GLN A 6 9.40 2.80 24.01
CA GLN A 6 10.71 2.50 24.61
C GLN A 6 11.28 1.24 23.96
N PHE A 7 12.51 1.34 23.45
CA PHE A 7 13.22 0.22 22.84
C PHE A 7 14.38 -0.23 23.74
N ARG A 8 14.60 -1.54 23.81
CA ARG A 8 15.83 -2.11 24.36
C ARG A 8 16.79 -2.36 23.21
N VAL A 9 17.95 -1.73 23.26
CA VAL A 9 19.02 -1.86 22.26
C VAL A 9 20.37 -1.87 22.99
N ASP A 10 21.35 -2.53 22.39
CA ASP A 10 22.71 -2.51 22.91
C ASP A 10 23.32 -1.11 22.85
N GLU A 11 24.22 -0.81 23.80
CA GLU A 11 24.81 0.52 23.94
C GLU A 11 25.62 0.93 22.70
N GLU A 12 26.34 -0.01 22.08
CA GLU A 12 27.07 0.21 20.84
C GLU A 12 26.13 0.57 19.68
N THR A 13 25.02 -0.18 19.52
CA THR A 13 24.02 0.08 18.49
C THR A 13 23.39 1.46 18.67
N LYS A 14 23.07 1.86 19.91
CA LYS A 14 22.56 3.19 20.22
C LYS A 14 23.56 4.28 19.81
N ARG A 15 24.83 4.11 20.16
CA ARG A 15 25.89 5.09 19.87
C ARG A 15 26.11 5.27 18.36
N LEU A 16 26.15 4.16 17.62
CA LEU A 16 26.31 4.18 16.15
C LEU A 16 25.10 4.83 15.47
N ALA A 17 23.89 4.45 15.87
CA ALA A 17 22.65 5.01 15.32
C ALA A 17 22.53 6.52 15.61
N GLN A 18 22.92 6.95 16.81
CA GLN A 18 22.94 8.37 17.16
C GLN A 18 23.93 9.15 16.30
N LYS A 19 25.16 8.64 16.12
CA LYS A 19 26.17 9.28 15.27
C LYS A 19 25.71 9.42 13.81
N MET A 20 25.00 8.42 13.30
CA MET A 20 24.41 8.47 11.97
C MET A 20 23.30 9.51 11.87
N ALA A 21 22.37 9.54 12.82
CA ALA A 21 21.28 10.53 12.83
C ALA A 21 21.84 11.96 12.91
N GLU A 22 22.80 12.19 13.80
CA GLU A 22 23.47 13.48 13.96
C GLU A 22 24.22 13.91 12.68
N SER A 23 24.86 12.96 11.98
CA SER A 23 25.49 13.25 10.68
C SER A 23 24.52 13.71 9.59
N GLN A 24 23.24 13.35 9.72
CA GLN A 24 22.16 13.76 8.83
C GLN A 24 21.38 14.99 9.36
N GLY A 25 21.83 15.58 10.47
CA GLY A 25 21.20 16.73 11.11
C GLY A 25 19.88 16.42 11.81
N ARG A 26 19.64 15.15 12.18
CA ARG A 26 18.38 14.68 12.80
C ARG A 26 18.65 14.00 14.13
N THR A 27 17.66 13.92 15.02
CA THR A 27 17.80 13.10 16.23
C THR A 27 17.40 11.65 15.96
N LEU A 28 17.93 10.72 16.75
CA LEU A 28 17.51 9.31 16.69
C LEU A 28 16.00 9.16 16.92
N SER A 29 15.43 9.99 17.80
CA SER A 29 13.99 10.01 18.07
C SER A 29 13.17 10.43 16.85
N ASP A 30 13.64 11.40 16.06
CA ASP A 30 12.94 11.86 14.85
C ASP A 30 12.95 10.78 13.78
N ALA A 31 14.09 10.10 13.58
CA ALA A 31 14.19 8.99 12.63
C ALA A 31 13.27 7.81 13.04
N CYS A 32 13.22 7.47 14.33
CA CYS A 32 12.31 6.45 14.82
C CYS A 32 10.84 6.85 14.68
N ARG A 33 10.49 8.13 14.89
CA ARG A 33 9.14 8.65 14.70
C ARG A 33 8.73 8.53 13.23
N GLU A 34 9.56 8.99 12.31
CA GLU A 34 9.31 8.91 10.87
C GLU A 34 9.09 7.46 10.42
N LEU A 35 9.95 6.54 10.87
CA LEU A 35 9.78 5.11 10.57
C LEU A 35 8.46 4.55 11.10
N THR A 36 8.06 4.95 12.31
CA THR A 36 6.80 4.50 12.91
C THR A 36 5.59 5.00 12.11
N GLU A 37 5.63 6.26 11.65
CA GLU A 37 4.58 6.84 10.81
C GLU A 37 4.49 6.15 9.44
N GLN A 38 5.63 5.83 8.83
CA GLN A 38 5.69 5.09 7.56
C GLN A 38 5.09 3.69 7.69
N LEU A 39 5.41 2.96 8.77
CA LEU A 39 4.84 1.64 9.04
C LEU A 39 3.32 1.71 9.25
N ALA A 40 2.85 2.71 10.02
CA ALA A 40 1.42 2.91 10.22
C ALA A 40 0.68 3.22 8.91
N GLU A 41 1.29 4.03 8.03
CA GLU A 41 0.74 4.36 6.73
C GLU A 41 0.69 3.15 5.79
N GLN A 42 1.73 2.32 5.77
CA GLN A 42 1.72 1.07 5.04
C GLN A 42 0.61 0.14 5.53
N GLN A 43 0.45 -0.01 6.84
CA GLN A 43 -0.62 -0.82 7.41
C GLN A 43 -2.01 -0.30 7.03
N ARG A 44 -2.21 1.03 7.07
CA ARG A 44 -3.47 1.66 6.63
C ARG A 44 -3.76 1.37 5.16
N LYS A 45 -2.74 1.44 4.29
CA LYS A 45 -2.88 1.11 2.86
C LYS A 45 -3.28 -0.35 2.65
N THR A 46 -2.65 -1.28 3.37
CA THR A 46 -3.02 -2.71 3.29
C THR A 46 -4.45 -2.92 3.75
N LEU A 47 -4.83 -2.40 4.92
CA LEU A 47 -6.20 -2.52 5.43
C LEU A 47 -7.23 -1.88 4.49
N SER A 48 -6.94 -0.69 3.95
CA SER A 48 -7.80 -0.03 2.97
C SER A 48 -7.92 -0.83 1.68
N HIS A 49 -6.84 -1.49 1.25
CA HIS A 49 -6.85 -2.34 0.06
C HIS A 49 -7.69 -3.60 0.30
N ASP A 50 -7.56 -4.24 1.45
CA ASP A 50 -8.31 -5.44 1.81
C ASP A 50 -9.81 -5.15 1.97
N VAL A 51 -10.16 -4.01 2.58
CA VAL A 51 -11.54 -3.53 2.67
C VAL A 51 -12.11 -3.29 1.27
N TRP A 52 -11.39 -2.53 0.44
CA TRP A 52 -11.82 -2.25 -0.93
C TRP A 52 -11.99 -3.55 -1.75
N LEU A 53 -11.06 -4.49 -1.64
CA LEU A 53 -11.13 -5.77 -2.35
C LEU A 53 -12.34 -6.58 -1.89
N THR A 54 -12.59 -6.62 -0.59
CA THR A 54 -13.75 -7.30 0.00
C THR A 54 -15.06 -6.69 -0.50
N GLU A 55 -15.16 -5.36 -0.57
CA GLU A 55 -16.32 -4.67 -1.15
C GLU A 55 -16.52 -5.02 -2.63
N GLN A 56 -15.45 -5.03 -3.43
CA GLN A 56 -15.54 -5.40 -4.85
C GLN A 56 -16.00 -6.86 -5.04
N VAL A 57 -15.53 -7.77 -4.20
CA VAL A 57 -15.95 -9.17 -4.21
C VAL A 57 -17.43 -9.28 -3.86
N ASN A 58 -17.88 -8.60 -2.80
CA ASN A 58 -19.29 -8.60 -2.40
C ASN A 58 -20.21 -8.04 -3.51
N LEU A 59 -19.81 -6.94 -4.16
CA LEU A 59 -20.55 -6.39 -5.30
C LEU A 59 -20.60 -7.35 -6.50
N ALA A 60 -19.55 -8.15 -6.72
CA ALA A 60 -19.55 -9.17 -7.76
C ALA A 60 -20.54 -10.30 -7.45
N PHE A 61 -20.59 -10.75 -6.19
CA PHE A 61 -21.59 -11.73 -5.74
C PHE A 61 -23.01 -11.20 -5.82
N GLU A 62 -23.27 -9.96 -5.40
CA GLU A 62 -24.60 -9.34 -5.53
C GLU A 62 -25.06 -9.26 -6.99
N LYS A 63 -24.15 -8.94 -7.93
CA LYS A 63 -24.44 -8.96 -9.36
C LYS A 63 -24.75 -10.36 -9.89
N PHE A 64 -24.10 -11.38 -9.34
CA PHE A 64 -24.39 -12.77 -9.65
C PHE A 64 -25.78 -13.17 -9.14
N ASP A 65 -26.08 -12.90 -7.87
CA ASP A 65 -27.34 -13.23 -7.23
C ASP A 65 -28.54 -12.51 -7.87
N THR A 66 -28.33 -11.27 -8.32
CA THR A 66 -29.35 -10.49 -9.04
C THR A 66 -29.48 -10.84 -10.54
N GLY A 67 -28.73 -11.83 -11.03
CA GLY A 67 -28.77 -12.28 -12.43
C GLY A 67 -28.22 -11.27 -13.44
N LYS A 68 -27.50 -10.24 -12.97
CA LYS A 68 -26.89 -9.19 -13.80
C LYS A 68 -25.44 -9.52 -14.21
N ALA A 69 -24.91 -10.66 -13.77
CA ALA A 69 -23.57 -11.10 -14.12
C ALA A 69 -23.48 -11.45 -15.61
N VAL A 70 -22.46 -10.90 -16.28
CA VAL A 70 -22.13 -11.22 -17.67
C VAL A 70 -20.82 -11.99 -17.66
N PHE A 71 -20.86 -13.20 -18.21
CA PHE A 71 -19.69 -14.05 -18.36
C PHE A 71 -19.08 -13.81 -19.73
N VAL A 72 -17.74 -13.74 -19.77
CA VAL A 72 -16.96 -13.60 -21.00
C VAL A 72 -15.97 -14.73 -21.07
N ASP A 73 -15.81 -15.31 -22.25
CA ASP A 73 -14.82 -16.36 -22.48
C ASP A 73 -13.40 -15.79 -22.40
N HIS A 74 -12.44 -16.69 -22.20
CA HIS A 74 -11.04 -16.32 -22.02
C HIS A 74 -10.46 -15.56 -23.22
N ALA A 75 -10.80 -15.95 -24.46
CA ALA A 75 -10.24 -15.34 -25.66
C ALA A 75 -10.79 -13.91 -25.85
N SER A 76 -12.09 -13.71 -25.66
CA SER A 76 -12.73 -12.39 -25.70
C SER A 76 -12.19 -11.47 -24.61
N ALA A 77 -12.06 -11.96 -23.37
CA ALA A 77 -11.48 -11.19 -22.26
C ALA A 77 -10.03 -10.76 -22.55
N LYS A 78 -9.21 -11.66 -23.11
CA LYS A 78 -7.83 -11.38 -23.48
C LYS A 78 -7.73 -10.31 -24.57
N SER A 79 -8.60 -10.38 -25.59
CA SER A 79 -8.66 -9.38 -26.67
C SER A 79 -9.05 -8.00 -26.14
N LEU A 80 -10.12 -7.92 -25.34
CA LEU A 80 -10.60 -6.66 -24.73
C LEU A 80 -9.52 -6.01 -23.85
N MET A 81 -8.81 -6.82 -23.06
CA MET A 81 -7.73 -6.32 -22.20
C MET A 81 -6.53 -5.84 -23.01
N ALA A 82 -6.20 -6.49 -24.14
CA ALA A 82 -5.14 -6.03 -25.03
C ALA A 82 -5.48 -4.67 -25.64
N GLU A 83 -6.71 -4.49 -26.12
CA GLU A 83 -7.21 -3.23 -26.67
C GLU A 83 -7.20 -2.11 -25.62
N ARG A 84 -7.73 -2.38 -24.40
CA ARG A 84 -7.68 -1.43 -23.29
C ARG A 84 -6.25 -1.01 -22.95
N LYS A 85 -5.32 -1.96 -22.84
CA LYS A 85 -3.90 -1.68 -22.56
C LYS A 85 -3.23 -0.87 -23.68
N ALA A 86 -3.60 -1.09 -24.95
CA ALA A 86 -3.12 -0.29 -26.07
C ALA A 86 -3.62 1.16 -25.96
N ARG A 87 -4.92 1.35 -25.68
CA ARG A 87 -5.52 2.68 -25.51
C ARG A 87 -4.87 3.49 -24.38
N ILE A 88 -4.61 2.88 -23.23
CA ILE A 88 -3.94 3.56 -22.10
C ILE A 88 -2.51 3.96 -22.49
N ARG A 89 -1.74 3.07 -23.11
CA ARG A 89 -0.37 3.36 -23.55
C ARG A 89 -0.31 4.49 -24.58
N ASN A 90 -1.27 4.57 -25.48
CA ASN A 90 -1.34 5.63 -26.49
C ASN A 90 -1.74 6.98 -25.89
N ARG A 91 -2.45 6.99 -24.75
CA ARG A 91 -2.89 8.22 -24.07
C ARG A 91 -1.76 8.97 -23.36
N GLY A 92 -0.64 8.32 -23.07
CA GLY A 92 0.56 8.93 -22.50
C GLY A 92 1.60 9.38 -23.54
N LYS A 93 1.27 9.32 -24.84
CA LYS A 93 2.14 9.72 -25.95
C LYS A 93 1.68 11.01 -26.68
N LEU A 94 0.72 11.73 -26.10
CA LEU A 94 0.27 13.06 -26.55
C LEU A 94 0.92 14.14 -25.69
#